data_AF-W1X986-F1
#
_entry.id   AF-W1X986-F1
#
_cell.length_a   1.000
_cell.length_b   1.000
_cell.length_c   1.000
_cell.angle_alpha   90.00
_cell.angle_beta   90.00
_cell.angle_gamma   90.00
#
_symmetry.space_group_name_H-M   'P 1'
#
loop_
_entity.id
_entity.type
_entity.pdbx_description
1 polymer ?
#
loop_
_entity_poly.entity_id
_entity_poly.type
_entity_poly.pdbx_seq_one_letter_code
_entity_poly.pdbx_strand_id
1 'polypeptide(L)'
;SHTRFPIGISFPAGSGLVAFAAATGVMPLDMPESVLVRFKGKMQPGITLRDLVHAIPLYAIKQGLLTVEKKGKKNIFSGRILEIEGLPDLKVEQAFELTDASAERSAAGCTIKLNKEPIIEYLNSNIVLLKWMIAEGYGDRRTLERRIQGMEKWLANPELLEADADAEYAAVIDIDLADIKEPILCAPNDPDDARPLSAVQGEKIDEVFIGS
;
A
#
# COMPACT_ATOMS: atom_id res chain seq x y z
N SER A 1 1.61 2.66 -12.44
CA SER A 1 1.33 3.43 -11.21
C SER A 1 1.20 2.49 -10.01
N HIS A 2 0.39 1.45 -10.13
CA HIS A 2 0.08 0.43 -9.11
C HIS A 2 1.15 -0.67 -8.91
N THR A 3 2.41 -0.39 -9.26
CA THR A 3 3.55 -1.28 -8.91
C THR A 3 3.92 -1.02 -7.46
N ARG A 4 3.05 -1.38 -6.52
CA ARG A 4 3.08 -0.97 -5.11
C ARG A 4 2.92 -2.16 -4.17
N PHE A 5 3.81 -3.12 -4.30
CA PHE A 5 3.71 -4.35 -3.51
C PHE A 5 4.13 -4.10 -2.04
N PRO A 6 3.42 -4.68 -1.05
CA PRO A 6 3.65 -4.38 0.37
C PRO A 6 4.87 -5.07 0.97
N ILE A 7 5.49 -6.01 0.26
CA ILE A 7 6.77 -6.60 0.68
C ILE A 7 7.91 -5.74 0.15
N GLY A 8 8.51 -4.95 1.03
CA GLY A 8 9.57 -4.00 0.72
C GLY A 8 9.03 -2.66 0.23
N ILE A 9 9.71 -2.06 -0.75
CA ILE A 9 9.31 -0.79 -1.37
C ILE A 9 9.45 -0.89 -2.88
N SER A 10 8.48 -0.34 -3.60
CA SER A 10 8.46 -0.31 -5.06
C SER A 10 8.29 1.12 -5.55
N PHE A 11 9.13 1.53 -6.50
CA PHE A 11 9.06 2.83 -7.17
C PHE A 11 8.65 2.64 -8.64
N PRO A 12 7.48 3.13 -9.08
CA PRO A 12 7.08 3.07 -10.47
C PRO A 12 7.96 4.01 -11.29
N ALA A 13 8.28 3.55 -12.49
CA ALA A 13 9.15 4.26 -13.42
C ALA A 13 8.45 4.39 -14.77
N GLY A 14 8.70 5.51 -15.46
CA GLY A 14 8.32 5.67 -16.86
C GLY A 14 9.12 4.71 -17.76
N SER A 15 8.61 4.42 -18.95
CA SER A 15 9.20 3.43 -19.87
C SER A 15 10.68 3.67 -20.20
N GLY A 16 11.10 4.94 -20.32
CA GLY A 16 12.50 5.29 -20.55
C GLY A 16 13.43 4.89 -19.40
N LEU A 17 12.99 5.12 -18.16
CA LEU A 17 13.76 4.73 -16.97
C LEU A 17 13.77 3.21 -16.77
N VAL A 18 12.66 2.53 -17.11
CA VAL A 18 12.60 1.06 -17.15
C VAL A 18 13.59 0.49 -18.18
N ALA A 19 13.63 1.06 -19.39
CA ALA A 19 14.58 0.64 -20.43
C ALA A 19 16.03 0.88 -20.00
N PHE A 20 16.31 2.02 -19.38
CA PHE A 20 17.63 2.32 -18.82
C PHE A 20 18.03 1.30 -17.74
N ALA A 21 17.15 1.02 -16.78
CA ALA A 21 17.42 0.05 -15.72
C ALA A 21 17.60 -1.37 -16.27
N ALA A 22 16.82 -1.77 -17.27
CA ALA A 22 16.98 -3.06 -17.93
C ALA A 22 18.33 -3.18 -18.68
N ALA A 23 18.81 -2.10 -19.29
CA ALA A 23 20.07 -2.09 -20.03
C ALA A 23 21.31 -2.02 -19.13
N THR A 24 21.22 -1.30 -18.01
CA THR A 24 22.38 -0.97 -17.15
C THR A 24 22.42 -1.74 -15.84
N GLY A 25 21.31 -2.35 -15.42
CA GLY A 25 21.17 -2.99 -14.12
C GLY A 25 21.06 -2.02 -12.95
N VAL A 26 20.98 -0.70 -13.20
CA VAL A 26 20.88 0.33 -12.17
C VAL A 26 19.79 1.36 -12.51
N MET A 27 19.16 1.93 -11.50
CA MET A 27 18.16 2.98 -11.66
C MET A 27 18.52 4.16 -10.75
N PRO A 28 18.83 5.34 -11.29
CA PRO A 28 19.03 6.52 -10.45
C PRO A 28 17.71 6.87 -9.75
N LEU A 29 17.81 7.17 -8.46
CA LEU A 29 16.68 7.56 -7.62
C LEU A 29 17.13 8.68 -6.70
N ASP A 30 16.54 9.87 -6.90
CA ASP A 30 16.61 10.93 -5.89
C ASP A 30 15.64 10.54 -4.78
N MET A 31 16.18 10.23 -3.59
CA MET A 31 15.39 9.67 -2.50
C MET A 31 14.36 10.71 -2.00
N PRO A 32 13.04 10.43 -2.13
CA PRO A 32 12.04 11.35 -1.63
C PRO A 32 11.95 11.35 -0.10
N GLU A 33 11.45 12.44 0.46
CA GLU A 33 11.03 12.46 1.86
C GLU A 33 9.88 11.46 2.11
N SER A 34 9.77 11.00 3.35
CA SER A 34 8.69 10.12 3.79
C SER A 34 7.58 10.87 4.52
N VAL A 35 6.35 10.38 4.39
CA VAL A 35 5.18 10.71 5.21
C VAL A 35 4.78 9.44 5.96
N LEU A 36 4.72 9.52 7.27
CA LEU A 36 4.32 8.39 8.10
C LEU A 36 2.82 8.42 8.38
N VAL A 37 2.13 7.31 8.10
CA VAL A 37 0.78 7.05 8.58
C VAL A 37 0.85 5.96 9.64
N ARG A 38 0.42 6.27 10.86
CA ARG A 38 0.44 5.34 11.99
C ARG A 38 -0.98 5.04 12.45
N PHE A 39 -1.41 3.79 12.28
CA PHE A 39 -2.65 3.30 12.87
C PHE A 39 -2.44 2.89 14.34
N LYS A 40 -3.40 3.20 15.21
CA LYS A 40 -3.37 2.85 16.64
C LYS A 40 -4.68 2.20 17.06
N GLY A 41 -4.63 1.28 18.02
CA GLY A 41 -5.83 0.67 18.61
C GLY A 41 -6.32 -0.56 17.85
N LYS A 42 -7.64 -0.80 17.87
CA LYS A 42 -8.29 -1.97 17.25
C LYS A 42 -9.43 -1.51 16.36
N MET A 43 -9.62 -2.20 15.24
CA MET A 43 -10.75 -1.94 14.35
C MET A 43 -12.08 -2.15 15.07
N GLN A 44 -13.01 -1.23 14.85
CA GLN A 44 -14.37 -1.29 15.39
C GLN A 44 -15.22 -2.31 14.62
N PRO A 45 -16.27 -2.89 15.25
CA PRO A 45 -17.23 -3.74 14.54
C PRO A 45 -17.86 -3.02 13.34
N GLY A 46 -17.90 -3.68 12.19
CA GLY A 46 -18.46 -3.13 10.95
C GLY A 46 -17.48 -2.26 10.13
N ILE A 47 -16.31 -1.95 10.66
CA ILE A 47 -15.22 -1.31 9.92
C ILE A 47 -14.39 -2.38 9.22
N THR A 48 -14.06 -2.12 7.96
CA THR A 48 -13.30 -2.98 7.07
C THR A 48 -11.94 -2.37 6.73
N LEU A 49 -11.08 -3.16 6.10
CA LEU A 49 -9.79 -2.66 5.62
C LEU A 49 -9.94 -1.52 4.60
N ARG A 50 -11.01 -1.53 3.81
CA ARG A 50 -11.29 -0.48 2.84
C ARG A 50 -11.49 0.88 3.51
N ASP A 51 -12.13 0.88 4.68
CA ASP A 51 -12.30 2.10 5.46
C ASP A 51 -10.95 2.64 5.96
N LEU A 52 -9.99 1.77 6.30
CA LEU A 52 -8.63 2.19 6.67
C LEU A 52 -7.88 2.79 5.47
N VAL A 53 -8.06 2.24 4.28
CA VAL A 53 -7.53 2.82 3.03
C VAL A 53 -8.05 4.23 2.82
N HIS A 54 -9.33 4.48 3.09
CA HIS A 54 -9.96 5.80 2.95
C HIS A 54 -9.74 6.71 4.16
N ALA A 55 -9.39 6.16 5.32
CA ALA A 55 -9.03 6.94 6.50
C ALA A 55 -7.76 7.78 6.25
N ILE A 56 -6.81 7.29 5.45
CA ILE A 56 -5.57 8.01 5.13
C ILE A 56 -5.85 9.40 4.53
N PRO A 57 -6.54 9.53 3.38
CA PRO A 57 -6.86 10.85 2.83
C PRO A 57 -7.82 11.63 3.73
N LEU A 58 -8.79 10.98 4.39
CA LEU A 58 -9.71 11.66 5.31
C LEU A 58 -8.97 12.38 6.45
N TYR A 59 -8.01 11.71 7.09
CA TYR A 59 -7.23 12.28 8.18
C TYR A 59 -6.21 13.31 7.69
N ALA A 60 -5.62 13.11 6.50
CA ALA A 60 -4.80 14.13 5.86
C ALA A 60 -5.59 15.42 5.59
N ILE A 61 -6.85 15.30 5.14
CA ILE A 61 -7.77 16.44 4.95
C ILE A 61 -8.09 17.11 6.28
N LYS A 62 -8.42 16.33 7.33
CA LYS A 62 -8.67 16.87 8.69
C LYS A 62 -7.48 17.68 9.23
N GLN A 63 -6.26 17.29 8.88
CA GLN A 63 -5.03 17.99 9.26
C GLN A 63 -4.65 19.13 8.31
N GLY A 64 -5.40 19.38 7.24
CA GLY A 64 -5.11 20.41 6.24
C GLY A 64 -3.90 20.11 5.34
N LEU A 65 -3.43 18.86 5.33
CA LEU A 65 -2.31 18.35 4.54
C LEU A 65 -2.73 17.91 3.12
N LEU A 66 -4.02 17.65 2.93
CA LEU A 66 -4.64 17.26 1.67
C LEU A 66 -5.90 18.10 1.44
N THR A 67 -6.16 18.49 0.20
CA THR A 67 -7.39 19.20 -0.20
C THR A 67 -8.01 18.55 -1.42
N VAL A 68 -9.34 18.58 -1.54
CA VAL A 68 -10.07 18.04 -2.70
C VAL A 68 -10.07 19.00 -3.90
N GLU A 69 -10.03 20.32 -3.66
CA GLU A 69 -10.04 21.31 -4.75
C GLU A 69 -8.82 21.16 -5.66
N LYS A 70 -9.03 21.09 -6.98
CA LYS A 70 -7.97 20.93 -7.99
C LYS A 70 -7.05 22.15 -8.06
N LYS A 71 -7.60 23.35 -7.95
CA LYS A 71 -6.82 24.59 -8.08
C LYS A 71 -6.03 24.81 -6.79
N GLY A 72 -4.70 24.78 -6.89
CA GLY A 72 -3.84 24.92 -5.71
C GLY A 72 -3.91 23.72 -4.75
N LYS A 73 -4.23 22.52 -5.27
CA LYS A 73 -4.36 21.29 -4.48
C LYS A 73 -3.15 21.10 -3.58
N LYS A 74 -3.38 21.07 -2.27
CA LYS A 74 -2.41 20.57 -1.30
C LYS A 74 -2.48 19.05 -1.31
N ASN A 75 -1.34 18.40 -1.46
CA ASN A 75 -1.22 16.96 -1.35
C ASN A 75 0.15 16.61 -0.75
N ILE A 76 0.17 16.34 0.55
CA ILE A 76 1.40 15.99 1.29
C ILE A 76 2.08 14.74 0.74
N PHE A 77 1.32 13.81 0.18
CA PHE A 77 1.82 12.53 -0.34
C PHE A 77 2.48 12.67 -1.72
N SER A 78 2.12 13.70 -2.49
CA SER A 78 2.57 13.87 -3.87
C SER A 78 4.10 13.91 -3.94
N GLY A 79 4.68 12.93 -4.64
CA GLY A 79 6.13 12.82 -4.82
C GLY A 79 6.90 12.30 -3.60
N ARG A 80 6.22 11.93 -2.50
CA ARG A 80 6.84 11.40 -1.27
C ARG A 80 6.64 9.90 -1.10
N ILE A 81 7.40 9.28 -0.21
CA ILE A 81 7.18 7.89 0.19
C ILE A 81 6.10 7.86 1.26
N LEU A 82 5.06 7.03 1.07
CA LEU A 82 4.07 6.76 2.11
C LEU A 82 4.52 5.54 2.92
N GLU A 83 4.91 5.75 4.16
CA GLU A 83 5.21 4.67 5.11
C GLU A 83 3.99 4.42 6.01
N ILE A 84 3.58 3.17 6.14
CA ILE A 84 2.42 2.78 6.94
C ILE A 84 2.86 1.84 8.06
N GLU A 85 2.39 2.08 9.28
CA GLU A 85 2.59 1.18 10.41
C GLU A 85 1.37 1.05 11.32
N GLY A 86 1.44 0.12 12.28
CA GLY A 86 0.37 -0.11 13.27
C GLY A 86 -0.64 -1.20 12.87
N LEU A 87 -0.40 -1.89 11.75
CA LEU A 87 -1.22 -3.01 11.25
C LEU A 87 -0.35 -4.24 10.94
N PRO A 88 0.47 -4.73 11.89
CA PRO A 88 1.59 -5.61 11.57
C PRO A 88 1.17 -7.04 11.16
N ASP A 89 -0.05 -7.46 11.54
CA ASP A 89 -0.55 -8.82 11.32
C ASP A 89 -1.48 -8.95 10.10
N LEU A 90 -1.58 -7.90 9.26
CA LEU A 90 -2.32 -8.01 8.01
C LEU A 90 -1.69 -9.06 7.11
N LYS A 91 -2.54 -9.85 6.44
CA LYS A 91 -2.07 -10.70 5.33
C LYS A 91 -1.46 -9.82 4.23
N VAL A 92 -0.51 -10.36 3.48
CA VAL A 92 0.16 -9.61 2.40
C VAL A 92 -0.85 -9.10 1.37
N GLU A 93 -1.88 -9.87 1.05
CA GLU A 93 -2.94 -9.47 0.13
C GLU A 93 -3.80 -8.34 0.68
N GLN A 94 -4.03 -8.30 2.00
CA GLN A 94 -4.73 -7.20 2.66
C GLN A 94 -3.85 -5.94 2.67
N ALA A 95 -2.59 -6.08 3.08
CA ALA A 95 -1.62 -5.00 3.07
C ALA A 95 -1.45 -4.37 1.67
N PHE A 96 -1.61 -5.18 0.61
CA PHE A 96 -1.59 -4.69 -0.76
C PHE A 96 -2.70 -3.67 -1.04
N GLU A 97 -3.90 -3.79 -0.45
CA GLU A 97 -4.96 -2.78 -0.63
C GLU A 97 -4.54 -1.38 -0.14
N LEU A 98 -3.73 -1.31 0.91
CA LEU A 98 -3.20 -0.05 1.46
C LEU A 98 -2.09 0.52 0.57
N THR A 99 -1.11 -0.31 0.22
CA THR A 99 0.05 0.15 -0.56
C THR A 99 -0.32 0.46 -2.00
N ASP A 100 -1.23 -0.31 -2.60
CA ASP A 100 -1.73 -0.08 -3.95
C ASP A 100 -2.45 1.27 -4.06
N ALA A 101 -3.34 1.55 -3.12
CA ALA A 101 -4.08 2.80 -3.07
C ALA A 101 -3.18 4.05 -2.86
N SER A 102 -1.90 3.89 -2.49
CA SER A 102 -0.98 5.03 -2.41
C SER A 102 -0.78 5.72 -3.77
N ALA A 103 -0.95 4.98 -4.87
CA ALA A 103 -0.82 5.50 -6.22
C ALA A 103 -1.87 6.58 -6.52
N GLU A 104 -3.08 6.45 -5.97
CA GLU A 104 -4.17 7.42 -6.11
C GLU A 104 -3.86 8.77 -5.46
N ARG A 105 -2.88 8.82 -4.55
CA ARG A 105 -2.40 10.06 -3.90
C ARG A 105 -1.12 10.61 -4.50
N SER A 106 -0.70 10.12 -5.66
CA SER A 106 0.55 10.52 -6.31
C SER A 106 1.80 10.29 -5.45
N ALA A 107 1.75 9.35 -4.50
CA ALA A 107 2.94 8.95 -3.75
C ALA A 107 4.00 8.42 -4.71
N ALA A 108 5.28 8.70 -4.43
CA ALA A 108 6.43 8.20 -5.20
C ALA A 108 6.78 6.76 -4.81
N GLY A 109 6.55 6.39 -3.55
CA GLY A 109 6.83 5.09 -2.93
C GLY A 109 5.72 4.70 -1.96
N CYS A 110 5.54 3.42 -1.68
CA CYS A 110 4.81 3.02 -0.48
C CYS A 110 5.38 1.74 0.10
N THR A 111 5.40 1.66 1.43
CA THR A 111 5.76 0.48 2.21
C THR A 111 4.89 0.40 3.46
N ILE A 112 4.74 -0.80 4.00
CA ILE A 112 3.98 -1.06 5.22
C ILE A 112 4.78 -2.00 6.13
N LYS A 113 4.90 -1.61 7.40
CA LYS A 113 5.59 -2.42 8.41
C LYS A 113 4.70 -3.59 8.84
N LEU A 114 4.99 -4.77 8.28
CA LEU A 114 4.39 -6.05 8.66
C LEU A 114 5.34 -6.87 9.55
N ASN A 115 4.76 -7.78 10.31
CA ASN A 115 5.50 -8.84 11.00
C ASN A 115 6.03 -9.87 10.00
N LYS A 116 6.93 -10.75 10.46
CA LYS A 116 7.54 -11.79 9.60
C LYS A 116 6.51 -12.85 9.22
N GLU A 117 5.57 -13.14 10.10
CA GLU A 117 4.63 -14.25 10.00
C GLU A 117 3.72 -14.15 8.77
N PRO A 118 3.04 -13.01 8.48
CA PRO A 118 2.25 -12.87 7.26
C PRO A 118 3.09 -13.00 5.97
N ILE A 119 4.33 -12.53 5.99
CA ILE A 119 5.25 -12.64 4.85
C ILE A 119 5.66 -14.10 4.63
N ILE A 120 5.97 -14.83 5.70
CA ILE A 120 6.28 -16.27 5.65
C ILE A 120 5.09 -17.06 5.12
N GLU A 121 3.86 -16.78 5.59
CA GLU A 121 2.63 -17.41 5.08
C GLU A 121 2.50 -17.18 3.56
N TYR A 122 2.63 -15.93 3.13
CA TYR A 122 2.54 -15.55 1.71
C TYR A 122 3.58 -16.26 0.84
N LEU A 123 4.85 -16.28 1.27
CA LEU A 123 5.93 -16.91 0.50
C LEU A 123 5.76 -18.42 0.39
N ASN A 124 5.32 -19.10 1.45
CA ASN A 124 5.03 -20.53 1.41
C ASN A 124 3.90 -20.84 0.41
N SER A 125 2.81 -20.07 0.45
CA SER A 125 1.71 -20.19 -0.51
C SER A 125 2.19 -19.98 -1.96
N ASN A 126 3.01 -18.96 -2.19
CA ASN A 126 3.58 -18.66 -3.51
C ASN A 126 4.51 -19.77 -4.01
N ILE A 127 5.35 -20.36 -3.15
CA ILE A 127 6.22 -21.48 -3.52
C ILE A 127 5.38 -22.66 -4.02
N VAL A 128 4.28 -23.00 -3.33
CA VAL A 128 3.38 -24.08 -3.74
C VAL A 128 2.77 -23.77 -5.11
N LEU A 129 2.27 -22.56 -5.32
CA LEU A 129 1.71 -22.12 -6.61
C LEU A 129 2.74 -22.22 -7.75
N LEU A 130 3.96 -21.72 -7.56
CA LEU A 130 4.99 -21.76 -8.59
C LEU A 130 5.43 -23.20 -8.91
N LYS A 131 5.53 -24.08 -7.90
CA LYS A 131 5.82 -25.52 -8.11
C LYS A 131 4.72 -26.19 -8.93
N TRP A 132 3.45 -25.85 -8.65
CA TRP A 132 2.32 -26.33 -9.44
C TRP A 132 2.37 -25.82 -10.89
N MET A 133 2.61 -24.52 -11.11
CA MET A 133 2.74 -23.93 -12.45
C MET A 133 3.84 -24.64 -13.29
N ILE A 134 4.97 -24.98 -12.67
CA ILE A 134 6.03 -25.76 -13.31
C ILE A 134 5.55 -27.17 -13.71
N ALA A 135 4.74 -27.82 -12.85
CA ALA A 135 4.21 -29.15 -13.11
C ALA A 135 3.23 -29.15 -14.29
N GLU A 136 2.44 -28.08 -14.44
CA GLU A 136 1.51 -27.87 -15.55
C GLU A 136 2.18 -27.36 -16.84
N GLY A 137 3.51 -27.22 -16.85
CA GLY A 137 4.26 -26.77 -18.03
C GLY A 137 4.11 -25.28 -18.36
N TYR A 138 3.75 -24.45 -17.37
CA TYR A 138 3.58 -23.01 -17.58
C TYR A 138 4.92 -22.27 -17.66
N GLY A 139 5.06 -21.42 -18.68
CA GLY A 139 6.10 -20.39 -18.77
C GLY A 139 7.53 -20.92 -18.84
N ASP A 140 8.49 -20.11 -18.36
CA ASP A 140 9.90 -20.45 -18.31
C ASP A 140 10.26 -21.13 -16.98
N ARG A 141 10.42 -22.46 -17.01
CA ARG A 141 10.74 -23.29 -15.84
C ARG A 141 11.92 -22.75 -15.03
N ARG A 142 13.01 -22.38 -15.70
CA ARG A 142 14.25 -21.89 -15.04
C ARG A 142 13.98 -20.63 -14.22
N THR A 143 13.14 -19.74 -14.73
CA THR A 143 12.77 -18.49 -14.05
C THR A 143 11.94 -18.77 -12.80
N LEU A 144 10.96 -19.67 -12.89
CA LEU A 144 10.13 -20.06 -11.75
C LEU A 144 10.96 -20.78 -10.67
N GLU A 145 11.85 -21.69 -11.05
CA GLU A 145 12.76 -22.38 -10.14
C GLU A 145 13.68 -21.40 -9.39
N ARG A 146 14.26 -20.41 -10.09
CA ARG A 146 15.07 -19.36 -9.45
C ARG A 146 14.27 -18.52 -8.46
N ARG A 147 13.00 -18.22 -8.77
CA ARG A 147 12.12 -17.47 -7.88
C ARG A 147 11.80 -18.28 -6.62
N ILE A 148 11.48 -19.57 -6.77
CA ILE A 148 11.28 -20.50 -5.66
C ILE A 148 12.53 -20.53 -4.75
N GLN A 149 13.72 -20.74 -5.32
CA GLN A 149 14.96 -20.78 -4.56
C GLN A 149 15.22 -19.48 -3.80
N GLY A 150 14.91 -18.32 -4.39
CA GLY A 150 15.02 -17.03 -3.73
C GLY A 150 14.09 -16.91 -2.51
N MET A 151 12.85 -17.38 -2.64
CA MET A 151 11.88 -17.41 -1.54
C MET A 151 12.29 -18.40 -0.44
N GLU A 152 12.70 -19.62 -0.79
CA GLU A 152 13.21 -20.63 0.15
C GLU A 152 14.46 -20.14 0.89
N LYS A 153 15.36 -19.42 0.21
CA LYS A 153 16.55 -18.83 0.84
C LYS A 153 16.18 -17.75 1.85
N TRP A 154 15.23 -16.87 1.54
CA TRP A 154 14.78 -15.86 2.49
C TRP A 154 14.06 -16.51 3.69
N LEU A 155 13.23 -17.54 3.45
CA LEU A 155 12.56 -18.30 4.51
C LEU A 155 13.53 -19.01 5.47
N ALA A 156 14.73 -19.38 5.01
CA ALA A 156 15.75 -20.00 5.87
C ALA A 156 16.39 -19.00 6.87
N ASN A 157 16.35 -17.70 6.58
CA ASN A 157 16.83 -16.64 7.47
C ASN A 157 16.02 -15.35 7.24
N PRO A 158 14.77 -15.29 7.77
CA PRO A 158 13.87 -14.19 7.47
C PRO A 158 14.31 -12.91 8.19
N GLU A 159 14.76 -11.95 7.40
CA GLU A 159 15.21 -10.64 7.85
C GLU A 159 14.39 -9.55 7.17
N LEU A 160 13.93 -8.58 7.96
CA LEU A 160 13.15 -7.43 7.51
C LEU A 160 13.95 -6.16 7.75
N LEU A 161 13.79 -5.21 6.84
CA LEU A 161 14.26 -3.84 7.05
C LEU A 161 13.28 -3.13 7.97
N GLU A 162 13.80 -2.30 8.87
CA GLU A 162 13.01 -1.47 9.77
C GLU A 162 13.52 -0.03 9.72
N ALA A 163 12.61 0.92 9.91
CA ALA A 163 12.98 2.32 10.07
C ALA A 163 13.72 2.54 11.39
N ASP A 164 14.68 3.46 11.38
CA ASP A 164 15.35 3.91 12.59
C ASP A 164 14.36 4.61 13.54
N ALA A 165 14.61 4.50 14.85
CA ALA A 165 13.70 5.05 15.86
C ALA A 165 13.64 6.60 15.86
N ASP A 166 14.65 7.24 15.29
CA ASP A 166 14.81 8.69 15.15
C ASP A 166 14.63 9.18 13.69
N ALA A 167 14.04 8.36 12.82
CA ALA A 167 13.71 8.75 11.46
C ALA A 167 12.81 10.01 11.42
N GLU A 168 13.20 10.99 10.59
CA GLU A 168 12.45 12.23 10.39
C GLU A 168 11.48 12.09 9.21
N TYR A 169 10.26 12.63 9.38
CA TYR A 169 9.19 12.58 8.39
C TYR A 169 8.71 13.98 8.03
N ALA A 170 8.41 14.20 6.74
CA ALA A 170 7.83 15.46 6.28
C ALA A 170 6.46 15.74 6.93
N ALA A 171 5.72 14.67 7.27
CA ALA A 171 4.53 14.73 8.11
C ALA A 171 4.28 13.37 8.78
N VAL A 172 3.63 13.39 9.93
CA VAL A 172 3.13 12.20 10.62
C VAL A 172 1.61 12.33 10.78
N ILE A 173 0.89 11.32 10.32
CA ILE A 173 -0.57 11.23 10.39
C ILE A 173 -0.91 10.05 11.30
N ASP A 174 -1.21 10.35 12.56
CA ASP A 174 -1.73 9.37 13.51
C ASP A 174 -3.24 9.17 13.30
N ILE A 175 -3.67 7.90 13.16
CA ILE A 175 -5.06 7.49 12.99
C ILE A 175 -5.42 6.50 14.11
N ASP A 176 -6.21 6.95 15.08
CA ASP A 176 -6.79 6.05 16.08
C ASP A 176 -7.98 5.30 15.48
N LEU A 177 -7.89 3.97 15.43
CA LEU A 177 -8.95 3.10 14.93
C LEU A 177 -10.24 3.20 15.76
N ALA A 178 -10.17 3.70 17.00
CA ALA A 178 -11.35 3.98 17.81
C ALA A 178 -12.16 5.20 17.32
N ASP A 179 -11.56 6.09 16.55
CA ASP A 179 -12.23 7.26 15.98
C ASP A 179 -12.94 6.96 14.66
N ILE A 180 -12.65 5.83 14.02
CA ILE A 180 -13.36 5.34 12.84
C ILE A 180 -14.62 4.60 13.31
N LYS A 181 -15.69 5.37 13.52
CA LYS A 181 -16.96 4.87 14.10
C LYS A 181 -18.00 4.44 13.07
N GLU A 182 -17.76 4.75 11.80
CA GLU A 182 -18.64 4.41 10.69
C GLU A 182 -17.81 4.22 9.41
N PRO A 183 -18.37 3.54 8.38
CA PRO A 183 -17.67 3.36 7.12
C PRO A 183 -17.26 4.67 6.46
N ILE A 184 -16.15 4.64 5.73
CA ILE A 184 -15.60 5.77 4.98
C ILE A 184 -15.67 5.43 3.49
N LEU A 185 -16.16 6.37 2.70
CA LEU A 185 -16.40 6.23 1.28
C LEU A 185 -15.63 7.30 0.51
N CYS A 186 -15.13 6.98 -0.69
CA CYS A 186 -14.72 8.01 -1.65
C CYS A 186 -15.93 8.49 -2.44
N ALA A 187 -16.17 9.80 -2.41
CA ALA A 187 -17.18 10.44 -3.24
C ALA A 187 -16.75 10.48 -4.72
N PRO A 188 -17.69 10.66 -5.67
CA PRO A 188 -17.38 10.66 -7.09
C PRO A 188 -16.33 11.71 -7.52
N ASN A 189 -15.58 11.38 -8.58
CA ASN A 189 -14.64 12.25 -9.32
C ASN A 189 -13.28 12.56 -8.67
N ASP A 190 -13.03 12.20 -7.41
CA ASP A 190 -11.70 12.28 -6.79
C ASP A 190 -11.52 11.17 -5.75
N PRO A 191 -10.53 10.25 -5.89
CA PRO A 191 -10.27 9.22 -4.89
C PRO A 191 -9.80 9.77 -3.53
N ASP A 192 -9.40 11.05 -3.45
CA ASP A 192 -9.08 11.72 -2.20
C ASP A 192 -10.31 12.32 -1.49
N ASP A 193 -11.48 12.39 -2.14
CA ASP A 193 -12.72 12.90 -1.53
C ASP A 193 -13.36 11.85 -0.61
N ALA A 194 -12.61 11.47 0.42
CA ALA A 194 -13.04 10.52 1.45
C ALA A 194 -13.99 11.20 2.43
N ARG A 195 -15.14 10.58 2.69
CA ARG A 195 -16.22 11.08 3.53
C ARG A 195 -16.78 9.97 4.42
N PRO A 196 -17.21 10.27 5.65
CA PRO A 196 -17.96 9.31 6.45
C PRO A 196 -19.32 9.00 5.79
N LEU A 197 -19.82 7.78 5.94
CA LEU A 197 -21.10 7.32 5.39
C LEU A 197 -22.26 8.27 5.73
N SER A 198 -22.33 8.75 6.96
CA SER A 198 -23.35 9.68 7.44
C SER A 198 -23.42 10.99 6.64
N ALA A 199 -22.32 11.42 6.03
CA ALA A 199 -22.27 12.65 5.22
C ALA A 199 -22.88 12.48 3.82
N VAL A 200 -23.10 11.24 3.37
CA VAL A 200 -23.63 10.90 2.03
C VAL A 200 -24.81 9.93 2.11
N GLN A 201 -25.44 9.81 3.28
CA GLN A 201 -26.60 8.96 3.47
C GLN A 201 -27.82 9.50 2.72
N GLY A 202 -28.67 8.59 2.24
CA GLY A 202 -29.93 8.92 1.57
C GLY A 202 -29.83 9.01 0.05
N GLU A 203 -28.63 8.91 -0.52
CA GLU A 203 -28.46 9.02 -1.96
C GLU A 203 -28.94 7.77 -2.68
N LYS A 204 -29.67 7.98 -3.77
CA LYS A 204 -30.20 6.91 -4.61
C LYS A 204 -29.04 6.23 -5.32
N ILE A 205 -28.91 4.92 -5.11
CA ILE A 205 -27.96 4.07 -5.81
C ILE A 205 -28.73 3.23 -6.83
N ASP A 206 -28.36 3.36 -8.10
CA ASP A 206 -28.98 2.60 -9.19
C ASP A 206 -28.27 1.26 -9.44
N GLU A 207 -26.95 1.21 -9.24
CA GLU A 207 -26.11 0.02 -9.51
C GLU A 207 -25.03 -0.17 -8.43
N VAL A 208 -24.67 -1.43 -8.17
CA VAL A 208 -23.62 -1.82 -7.21
C VAL A 208 -22.70 -2.85 -7.87
N PHE A 209 -21.40 -2.60 -7.81
CA PHE A 209 -20.36 -3.50 -8.30
C PHE A 209 -19.51 -3.98 -7.10
N ILE A 210 -19.30 -5.30 -7.00
CA ILE A 210 -18.52 -5.92 -5.93
C ILE A 210 -17.38 -6.72 -6.57
N GLY A 211 -16.14 -6.37 -6.21
CA GLY A 211 -14.91 -6.92 -6.80
C GLY A 211 -14.42 -6.08 -7.99
N SER A 212 -13.12 -5.83 -8.03
CA SER A 212 -12.40 -5.15 -9.12
C SER A 212 -11.11 -5.89 -9.44
#